data_AF-A0ABD6AA61-F1
#
_entry.id   AF-A0ABD6AA61-F1
#
_cell.length_a   1.000
_cell.length_b   1.000
_cell.length_c   1.000
_cell.angle_alpha   90.00
_cell.angle_beta   90.00
_cell.angle_gamma   90.00
#
_symmetry.space_group_name_H-M   'P 1'
#
loop_
_entity.id
_entity.type
_entity.pdbx_description
1 polymer ?
#
loop_
_entity_poly.entity_id
_entity_poly.type
_entity_poly.pdbx_seq_one_letter_code
_entity_poly.pdbx_strand_id
1 'polypeptide(L)'
;MSFLRSIDALAVQQVTPTAGGPLALVGTFVLLSLLFALTAHVAARYVLGDVPYSRALFVGPVPAAVTLLLQQYPTWAMILVGVIGDFLAIRFVYRVRAAVGALVTVVHYAVTVILSLIVFFLIVTLSTAPL
;
A
#
# COMPACT_ATOMS: atom_id res chain seq x y z
N MET A 1 27.05 -17.92 11.55
CA MET A 1 26.37 -18.28 10.28
C MET A 1 24.89 -18.67 10.46
N SER A 2 24.40 -19.01 11.66
CA SER A 2 22.96 -19.30 11.89
C SER A 2 22.06 -18.05 11.87
N PHE A 3 22.57 -16.91 12.33
CA PHE A 3 21.82 -15.64 12.37
C PHE A 3 21.48 -15.07 10.98
N LEU A 4 22.34 -15.33 9.99
CA LEU A 4 22.09 -14.95 8.59
C LEU A 4 21.04 -15.87 7.95
N ARG A 5 21.08 -17.18 8.25
CA ARG A 5 20.04 -18.13 7.82
C ARG A 5 18.66 -17.82 8.39
N SER A 6 18.58 -17.23 9.60
CA SER A 6 17.30 -16.78 10.15
C SER A 6 16.76 -15.52 9.45
N ILE A 7 17.61 -14.63 8.93
CA ILE A 7 17.15 -13.50 8.10
C ILE A 7 16.61 -14.05 6.76
N ASP A 8 17.28 -15.04 6.17
CA ASP A 8 16.81 -15.71 4.95
C ASP A 8 15.47 -16.46 5.19
N ALA A 9 15.30 -17.09 6.35
CA ALA A 9 14.06 -17.78 6.72
C ALA A 9 12.89 -16.83 7.01
N LEU A 10 13.16 -15.64 7.55
CA LEU A 10 12.15 -14.58 7.72
C LEU A 10 11.83 -13.85 6.41
N ALA A 11 12.73 -13.91 5.42
CA ALA A 11 12.54 -13.31 4.10
C ALA A 11 11.69 -14.17 3.14
N VAL A 12 11.49 -15.46 3.45
CA VAL A 12 10.77 -16.42 2.58
C VAL A 12 9.50 -16.92 3.26
N GLN A 13 8.65 -15.99 3.66
CA GLN A 13 7.21 -16.30 3.75
C GLN A 13 6.53 -15.66 2.54
N GLN A 14 6.82 -16.23 1.36
CA GLN A 14 5.90 -16.06 0.24
C GLN A 14 4.59 -16.72 0.68
N VAL A 15 3.58 -15.89 0.97
CA VAL A 15 2.21 -16.38 1.10
C VAL A 15 1.85 -16.94 -0.26
N THR A 16 1.86 -18.27 -0.40
CA THR A 16 1.29 -18.93 -1.57
C THR A 16 -0.15 -18.43 -1.69
N PRO A 17 -0.52 -17.73 -2.78
CA PRO A 17 -1.87 -17.25 -2.92
C PRO A 17 -2.81 -18.45 -2.92
N THR A 18 -3.63 -18.60 -1.87
CA THR A 18 -4.80 -19.46 -1.93
C THR A 18 -5.73 -18.80 -2.95
N ALA A 19 -5.60 -19.18 -4.22
CA ALA A 19 -6.27 -18.50 -5.32
C ALA A 19 -7.78 -18.71 -5.21
N GLY A 20 -8.50 -17.77 -4.59
CA GLY A 20 -9.96 -17.70 -4.51
C GLY A 20 -10.64 -17.40 -5.86
N GLY A 21 -10.04 -17.81 -6.98
CA GLY A 21 -10.48 -17.54 -8.33
C GLY A 21 -10.38 -16.06 -8.76
N PRO A 22 -10.76 -15.74 -10.00
CA PRO A 22 -10.70 -14.38 -10.56
C PRO A 22 -11.49 -13.34 -9.74
N LEU A 23 -12.62 -13.74 -9.14
CA LEU A 23 -13.44 -12.84 -8.33
C LEU A 23 -12.71 -12.36 -7.06
N ALA A 24 -11.99 -13.26 -6.38
CA ALA A 24 -11.19 -12.87 -5.22
C ALA A 24 -10.10 -11.88 -5.62
N LEU A 25 -9.42 -12.10 -6.76
CA LEU A 25 -8.40 -11.19 -7.26
C LEU A 25 -8.95 -9.78 -7.54
N VAL A 26 -10.10 -9.68 -8.20
CA VAL A 26 -10.78 -8.40 -8.45
C VAL A 26 -11.21 -7.75 -7.13
N GLY A 27 -11.79 -8.52 -6.22
CA GLY A 27 -12.20 -8.03 -4.90
C GLY A 27 -11.03 -7.47 -4.10
N THR A 28 -9.90 -8.20 -4.04
CA THR A 28 -8.68 -7.73 -3.38
C THR A 28 -8.11 -6.49 -4.06
N PHE A 29 -8.08 -6.45 -5.40
CA PHE A 29 -7.62 -5.28 -6.14
C PHE A 29 -8.46 -4.03 -5.82
N VAL A 30 -9.79 -4.16 -5.83
CA VAL A 30 -10.71 -3.04 -5.52
C VAL A 30 -10.54 -2.59 -4.08
N LEU A 31 -10.51 -3.52 -3.12
CA LEU A 31 -10.32 -3.19 -1.70
C LEU A 31 -8.99 -2.49 -1.45
N LEU A 32 -7.89 -3.00 -2.00
CA LEU A 32 -6.58 -2.34 -1.91
C LEU A 32 -6.60 -0.97 -2.58
N SER A 33 -7.19 -0.85 -3.76
CA SER A 33 -7.29 0.42 -4.48
C SER A 33 -8.04 1.47 -3.66
N LEU A 34 -9.13 1.09 -2.99
CA LEU A 34 -9.89 1.98 -2.11
C LEU A 34 -9.11 2.34 -0.84
N LEU A 35 -8.41 1.39 -0.23
CA LEU A 35 -7.55 1.64 0.92
C LEU A 35 -6.45 2.65 0.57
N PHE A 36 -5.74 2.42 -0.53
CA PHE A 36 -4.69 3.33 -0.99
C PHE A 36 -5.24 4.67 -1.46
N ALA A 37 -6.43 4.72 -2.06
CA ALA A 37 -7.07 5.99 -2.40
C ALA A 37 -7.44 6.80 -1.14
N LEU A 38 -7.93 6.13 -0.09
CA LEU A 38 -8.23 6.77 1.19
C LEU A 38 -6.97 7.37 1.82
N THR A 39 -5.90 6.59 1.92
CA THR A 39 -4.63 7.04 2.53
C THR A 39 -3.97 8.12 1.67
N ALA A 40 -4.03 8.03 0.34
CA ALA A 40 -3.59 9.07 -0.58
C ALA A 40 -4.38 10.37 -0.42
N HIS A 41 -5.70 10.31 -0.22
CA HIS A 41 -6.52 11.50 0.01
C HIS A 41 -6.12 12.21 1.31
N VAL A 42 -5.93 11.45 2.40
CA VAL A 42 -5.49 11.98 3.69
C VAL A 42 -4.11 12.63 3.57
N ALA A 43 -3.16 11.96 2.91
CA ALA A 43 -1.81 12.49 2.70
C ALA A 43 -1.82 13.76 1.84
N ALA A 44 -2.56 13.76 0.74
CA ALA A 44 -2.70 14.92 -0.13
C ALA A 44 -3.40 16.08 0.61
N ARG A 45 -4.41 15.81 1.43
CA ARG A 45 -5.09 16.86 2.20
C ARG A 45 -4.21 17.45 3.29
N TYR A 46 -3.36 16.64 3.92
CA TYR A 46 -2.38 17.08 4.90
C TYR A 46 -1.31 17.99 4.27
N VAL A 47 -0.76 17.63 3.11
CA VAL A 47 0.36 18.37 2.48
C VAL A 47 -0.11 19.52 1.60
N LEU A 48 -1.21 19.35 0.85
CA LEU A 48 -1.68 20.27 -0.19
C LEU A 48 -2.87 21.14 0.25
N GLY A 49 -3.49 20.83 1.39
CA GLY A 49 -4.72 21.50 1.83
C GLY A 49 -5.96 20.93 1.13
N ASP A 50 -6.91 21.79 0.75
CA ASP A 50 -8.17 21.31 0.19
C ASP A 50 -7.99 20.74 -1.22
N VAL A 51 -8.22 19.42 -1.36
CA VAL A 51 -8.09 18.69 -2.61
C VAL A 51 -9.32 17.81 -2.82
N PRO A 52 -9.80 17.63 -4.07
CA PRO A 52 -10.93 16.77 -4.33
C PRO A 52 -10.57 15.29 -4.11
N TYR A 53 -11.44 14.55 -3.43
CA TYR A 53 -11.26 13.11 -3.19
C TYR A 53 -11.18 12.29 -4.49
N SER A 54 -11.84 12.76 -5.56
CA SER A 54 -11.84 12.10 -6.87
C SER A 54 -10.45 11.94 -7.47
N ARG A 55 -9.50 12.83 -7.14
CA ARG A 55 -8.10 12.68 -7.56
C ARG A 55 -7.45 11.46 -6.90
N ALA A 56 -7.69 11.24 -5.61
CA ALA A 56 -7.07 10.13 -4.89
C ALA A 56 -7.51 8.76 -5.43
N LEU A 57 -8.73 8.67 -5.98
CA LEU A 57 -9.23 7.45 -6.65
C LEU A 57 -8.40 7.04 -7.86
N PHE A 58 -7.68 7.97 -8.50
CA PHE A 58 -6.74 7.65 -9.59
C PHE A 58 -5.34 7.27 -9.09
N VAL A 59 -5.01 7.55 -7.83
CA VAL A 59 -3.72 7.17 -7.23
C VAL A 59 -3.78 5.73 -6.72
N GLY A 60 -4.81 5.38 -5.95
CA GLY A 60 -4.93 4.09 -5.26
C GLY A 60 -4.73 2.82 -6.11
N PRO A 61 -5.22 2.75 -7.36
CA PRO A 61 -5.00 1.58 -8.22
C PRO A 61 -3.54 1.23 -8.51
N VAL A 62 -2.62 2.20 -8.48
CA VAL A 62 -1.20 1.98 -8.78
C VAL A 62 -0.50 1.14 -7.71
N PRO A 63 -0.47 1.55 -6.42
CA PRO A 63 0.10 0.72 -5.36
C PRO A 63 -0.68 -0.59 -5.16
N ALA A 64 -1.99 -0.63 -5.46
CA ALA A 64 -2.76 -1.89 -5.45
C ALA A 64 -2.26 -2.87 -6.52
N ALA A 65 -2.07 -2.41 -7.75
CA ALA A 65 -1.54 -3.23 -8.84
C ALA A 65 -0.12 -3.72 -8.53
N VAL A 66 0.76 -2.86 -8.02
CA VAL A 66 2.11 -3.27 -7.59
C VAL A 66 2.02 -4.33 -6.50
N THR A 67 1.15 -4.12 -5.50
CA THR A 67 1.00 -5.06 -4.39
C THR A 67 0.56 -6.44 -4.86
N LEU A 68 -0.32 -6.53 -5.86
CA LEU A 68 -0.78 -7.83 -6.37
C LEU A 68 0.20 -8.47 -7.36
N LEU A 69 0.71 -7.68 -8.31
CA LEU A 69 1.49 -8.21 -9.42
C LEU A 69 2.93 -8.52 -9.03
N LEU A 70 3.48 -7.84 -8.02
CA LEU A 70 4.88 -8.00 -7.63
C LEU A 70 5.09 -8.92 -6.42
N GLN A 71 4.04 -9.55 -5.89
CA GLN A 71 4.13 -10.48 -4.76
C GLN A 71 5.11 -11.65 -4.98
N GLN A 72 5.28 -12.11 -6.23
CA GLN A 72 6.23 -13.19 -6.54
C GLN A 72 7.70 -12.74 -6.63
N TYR A 73 7.97 -11.43 -6.59
CA TYR A 73 9.33 -10.89 -6.70
C TYR A 73 9.92 -10.58 -5.32
N PRO A 74 11.24 -10.38 -5.21
CA PRO A 74 11.86 -9.97 -3.96
C PRO A 74 11.27 -8.66 -3.41
N THR A 75 11.14 -8.58 -2.08
CA THR A 75 10.53 -7.43 -1.38
C THR A 75 11.13 -6.08 -1.78
N TRP A 76 12.45 -6.01 -2.01
CA TRP A 76 13.11 -4.77 -2.42
C TRP A 76 12.62 -4.26 -3.78
N ALA A 77 12.29 -5.16 -4.72
CA ALA A 77 11.78 -4.80 -6.03
C ALA A 77 10.35 -4.28 -5.94
N MET A 78 9.50 -4.95 -5.13
CA MET A 78 8.15 -4.49 -4.83
C MET A 78 8.16 -3.09 -4.20
N ILE A 79 9.04 -2.84 -3.22
CA ILE A 79 9.18 -1.52 -2.57
C ILE A 79 9.62 -0.48 -3.60
N LEU A 80 10.66 -0.75 -4.39
CA LEU A 80 11.19 0.20 -5.36
C LEU A 80 10.14 0.60 -6.40
N VAL A 81 9.49 -0.40 -7.02
CA VAL A 81 8.45 -0.16 -8.04
C VAL A 81 7.22 0.50 -7.42
N GLY A 82 6.84 0.11 -6.19
CA GLY A 82 5.72 0.71 -5.46
C GLY A 82 5.94 2.19 -5.20
N VAL A 83 7.10 2.56 -4.64
CA VAL A 83 7.44 3.95 -4.32
C VAL A 83 7.52 4.80 -5.59
N ILE A 84 8.17 4.30 -6.64
CA ILE A 84 8.26 5.03 -7.92
C ILE A 84 6.88 5.19 -8.55
N GLY A 85 6.09 4.11 -8.61
CA GLY A 85 4.76 4.12 -9.18
C GLY A 85 3.84 5.11 -8.46
N ASP A 86 3.80 5.06 -7.13
CA ASP A 86 2.99 5.95 -6.30
C ASP A 86 3.42 7.41 -6.44
N PHE A 87 4.73 7.68 -6.42
CA PHE A 87 5.28 9.02 -6.65
C PHE A 87 4.84 9.59 -8.00
N LEU A 88 4.95 8.81 -9.07
CA LEU A 88 4.54 9.24 -10.41
C LEU A 88 3.02 9.47 -10.46
N ALA A 89 2.23 8.56 -9.90
CA ALA A 89 0.77 8.68 -9.83
C ALA A 89 0.38 9.98 -9.13
N ILE A 90 0.91 10.24 -7.93
CA ILE A 90 0.66 11.45 -7.15
C ILE A 90 1.08 12.70 -7.93
N ARG A 91 2.31 12.71 -8.48
CA ARG A 91 2.83 13.86 -9.21
C ARG A 91 1.93 14.25 -10.38
N PHE A 92 1.50 13.28 -11.18
CA PHE A 92 0.71 13.54 -12.38
C PHE A 92 -0.77 13.80 -12.06
N VAL A 93 -1.36 13.07 -11.12
CA VAL A 93 -2.77 13.25 -10.71
C VAL A 93 -2.99 14.60 -10.02
N TYR A 94 -2.10 14.98 -9.10
CA TYR A 94 -2.21 16.25 -8.39
C TYR A 94 -1.52 17.41 -9.12
N ARG A 95 -0.77 17.14 -10.20
CA ARG A 95 -0.04 18.12 -11.02
C ARG A 95 0.89 19.00 -10.18
N VAL A 96 1.69 18.37 -9.32
CA VAL A 96 2.59 19.06 -8.39
C VAL A 96 4.05 18.97 -8.82
N ARG A 97 4.87 19.88 -8.30
CA ARG A 97 6.34 19.79 -8.43
C ARG A 97 6.87 18.50 -7.79
N ALA A 98 7.97 17.98 -8.32
CA ALA A 98 8.56 16.71 -7.87
C ALA A 98 8.83 16.69 -6.35
N ALA A 99 9.39 17.75 -5.78
CA ALA A 99 9.64 17.83 -4.33
C ALA A 99 8.36 17.68 -3.49
N VAL A 100 7.24 18.25 -3.95
CA VAL A 100 5.95 18.15 -3.25
C VAL A 100 5.34 16.77 -3.46
N GLY A 101 5.40 16.22 -4.67
CA GLY A 101 4.95 14.84 -4.92
C GLY A 101 5.69 13.82 -4.06
N ALA A 102 7.00 14.00 -3.88
CA ALA A 102 7.82 13.14 -3.02
C ALA A 102 7.39 13.26 -1.55
N LEU A 103 7.15 14.48 -1.05
CA LEU A 103 6.63 14.68 0.30
C LEU A 103 5.27 14.02 0.50
N VAL A 104 4.33 14.18 -0.44
CA VAL A 104 3.01 13.52 -0.39
C VAL A 104 3.16 12.00 -0.39
N THR A 105 4.08 11.45 -1.19
CA THR A 105 4.37 10.00 -1.24
C THR A 105 4.85 9.50 0.12
N VAL A 106 5.82 10.19 0.74
CA VAL A 106 6.32 9.83 2.08
C VAL A 106 5.18 9.84 3.12
N VAL A 107 4.35 10.88 3.11
CA VAL A 107 3.19 10.97 4.01
C VAL A 107 2.18 9.87 3.70
N HIS A 108 1.94 9.53 2.43
CA HIS A 108 1.04 8.46 2.01
C HIS A 108 1.48 7.10 2.57
N TYR A 109 2.77 6.77 2.50
CA TYR A 109 3.31 5.56 3.14
C TYR A 109 3.17 5.59 4.66
N ALA A 110 3.45 6.71 5.31
CA ALA A 110 3.27 6.84 6.77
C ALA A 110 1.80 6.62 7.19
N VAL A 111 0.86 7.26 6.50
CA VAL A 111 -0.59 7.11 6.75
C VAL A 111 -1.04 5.66 6.47
N THR A 112 -0.53 5.05 5.41
CA THR A 112 -0.82 3.64 5.07
C THR A 112 -0.32 2.71 6.17
N VAL A 113 0.92 2.85 6.63
CA VAL A 113 1.49 2.04 7.72
C VAL A 113 0.67 2.21 9.00
N ILE A 114 0.35 3.44 9.39
CA ILE A 114 -0.46 3.71 10.59
C ILE A 114 -1.83 3.02 10.48
N LEU A 115 -2.53 3.20 9.35
CA LEU A 115 -3.85 2.60 9.14
C LEU A 115 -3.77 1.07 9.11
N SER A 116 -2.80 0.50 8.41
CA SER A 116 -2.60 -0.96 8.36
C SER A 116 -2.30 -1.54 9.73
N LEU A 117 -1.50 -0.87 10.57
CA LEU A 117 -1.25 -1.29 11.94
C LEU A 117 -2.53 -1.23 12.79
N ILE A 118 -3.31 -0.16 12.70
CA ILE A 118 -4.59 -0.05 13.40
C ILE A 118 -5.53 -1.20 13.02
N VAL A 119 -5.70 -1.45 11.72
CA VAL A 119 -6.55 -2.54 11.22
C VAL A 119 -6.03 -3.90 11.68
N PHE A 120 -4.72 -4.13 11.58
CA PHE A 120 -4.09 -5.37 12.05
C PHE A 120 -4.34 -5.61 13.54
N PHE A 121 -4.06 -4.62 14.39
CA PHE A 121 -4.27 -4.74 15.84
C PHE A 121 -5.75 -4.91 16.20
N LEU A 122 -6.65 -4.24 15.47
CA LEU A 122 -8.09 -4.43 15.63
C LEU A 122 -8.49 -5.88 15.33
N ILE A 123 -8.03 -6.45 14.20
CA ILE A 123 -8.30 -7.84 13.82
C ILE A 123 -7.77 -8.80 14.89
N VAL A 124 -6.51 -8.62 15.32
CA VAL A 124 -5.90 -9.46 16.36
C VAL A 124 -6.73 -9.40 17.65
N THR A 125 -7.10 -8.20 18.09
CA THR A 125 -7.89 -8.01 19.31
C THR A 125 -9.24 -8.73 19.21
N LEU A 126 -9.97 -8.54 18.10
CA LEU A 126 -11.27 -9.18 17.87
C LEU A 126 -11.15 -10.71 17.75
N SER A 127 -10.05 -11.22 17.21
CA SER A 127 -9.82 -12.67 17.08
C SER A 127 -9.57 -13.37 18.42
N THR A 128 -9.14 -12.61 19.44
CA THR A 128 -8.89 -13.11 20.80
C THR A 128 -10.05 -12.85 21.77
N ALA A 129 -11.11 -12.18 21.33
CA ALA A 129 -12.27 -11.90 22.16
C ALA A 129 -13.03 -13.22 22.44
N PRO A 130 -13.40 -13.50 23.71
CA PRO A 130 -14.29 -14.62 24.01
C PRO A 130 -15.66 -14.36 23.35
N LEU A 131 -16.17 -15.37 22.64
CA LEU A 131 -17.49 -15.37 22.01
C LEU A 131 -18.62 -15.48 23.04
#